data_AF-A0A7I7QKX1-F1
#
_entry.id   AF-A0A7I7QKX1-F1
#
_cell.length_a   1.000
_cell.length_b   1.000
_cell.length_c   1.000
_cell.angle_alpha   90.00
_cell.angle_beta   90.00
_cell.angle_gamma   90.00
#
_symmetry.space_group_name_H-M   'P 1'
#
loop_
_entity.id
_entity.type
_entity.pdbx_description
1 polymer ?
#
loop_
_entity_poly.entity_id
_entity_poly.type
_entity_poly.pdbx_seq_one_letter_code
_entity_poly.pdbx_strand_id
1 'polypeptide(L)'
;MLSHAADLFAERGPAATSLRDIAERSGVNAGLIFRHVGNKDAVVVAVLDHLERELTTARESGMSRDVVEARAERSWKVIARALLDGFDVGRLQRRFSNVEQLVEVARAHHGDDYTARVSTADALALQLGWHLFGPFLRAATGLDDAEPHPVPNAVGEAFAAELGDPRRLR
;
A
#
# COMPACT_ATOMS: atom_id res chain seq x y z
N MET A 1 14.58 -12.33 -5.24
CA MET A 1 13.33 -13.11 -5.43
C MET A 1 12.10 -12.33 -4.99
N LEU A 2 11.90 -12.03 -3.70
CA LEU A 2 10.67 -11.38 -3.22
C LEU A 2 10.40 -10.01 -3.86
N SER A 3 11.43 -9.19 -4.09
CA SER A 3 11.28 -7.93 -4.83
C SER A 3 10.77 -8.20 -6.27
N HIS A 4 11.38 -9.10 -7.05
CA HIS A 4 10.87 -9.42 -8.39
C HIS A 4 9.46 -10.03 -8.39
N ALA A 5 9.10 -10.80 -7.36
CA ALA A 5 7.74 -11.28 -7.18
C ALA A 5 6.77 -10.12 -6.92
N ALA A 6 7.16 -9.15 -6.10
CA ALA A 6 6.39 -7.93 -5.88
C ALA A 6 6.19 -7.12 -7.17
N ASP A 7 7.22 -7.01 -8.02
CA ASP A 7 7.09 -6.36 -9.33
C ASP A 7 6.06 -7.07 -10.22
N LEU A 8 6.17 -8.39 -10.35
CA LEU A 8 5.22 -9.19 -11.13
C LEU A 8 3.79 -9.06 -10.59
N PHE A 9 3.63 -9.05 -9.26
CA PHE A 9 2.32 -8.85 -8.65
C PHE A 9 1.78 -7.44 -8.89
N ALA A 10 2.62 -6.40 -8.84
CA ALA A 10 2.21 -5.03 -9.13
C ALA A 10 1.85 -4.83 -10.62
N GLU A 11 2.53 -5.54 -11.52
CA GLU A 11 2.32 -5.47 -12.98
C GLU A 11 1.05 -6.19 -13.44
N ARG A 12 0.76 -7.38 -12.91
CA ARG A 12 -0.33 -8.25 -13.43
C ARG A 12 -1.12 -9.02 -12.37
N GLY A 13 -0.74 -8.96 -11.10
CA GLY A 13 -1.45 -9.60 -9.99
C GLY A 13 -0.91 -11.00 -9.63
N PRO A 14 -1.19 -11.47 -8.39
CA PRO A 14 -0.81 -12.81 -7.95
C PRO A 14 -1.40 -13.96 -8.76
N ALA A 15 -2.66 -13.89 -9.20
CA ALA A 15 -3.33 -14.96 -9.93
C ALA A 15 -2.72 -15.17 -11.33
N ALA A 16 -2.34 -14.08 -12.01
CA ALA A 16 -1.73 -14.11 -13.34
C ALA A 16 -0.20 -14.36 -13.34
N THR A 17 0.39 -14.59 -12.17
CA THR A 17 1.84 -14.79 -12.03
C THR A 17 2.13 -16.22 -11.57
N SER A 18 2.89 -17.02 -12.31
CA SER A 18 3.25 -18.37 -11.85
C SER A 18 4.50 -18.36 -10.95
N LEU A 19 4.74 -19.45 -10.20
CA LEU A 19 6.01 -19.65 -9.48
C LEU A 19 7.21 -19.74 -10.44
N ARG A 20 6.98 -20.25 -11.65
CA ARG A 20 8.00 -20.31 -12.71
C ARG A 20 8.36 -18.91 -13.19
N ASP A 21 7.37 -18.03 -13.36
CA ASP A 21 7.62 -16.65 -13.80
C ASP A 21 8.46 -15.88 -12.78
N ILE A 22 8.19 -16.10 -11.49
CA ILE A 22 8.99 -15.53 -10.40
C ILE A 22 10.42 -16.08 -10.43
N ALA A 23 10.58 -17.38 -10.65
CA ALA A 23 11.89 -18.03 -10.74
C ALA A 23 12.72 -17.47 -11.89
N GLU A 24 12.10 -17.37 -13.07
CA GLU A 24 12.70 -16.82 -14.28
C GLU A 24 13.11 -15.37 -14.08
N ARG A 25 12.21 -14.51 -13.59
CA ARG A 25 12.55 -13.09 -13.34
C ARG A 25 13.61 -12.90 -12.26
N SER A 26 13.68 -13.82 -11.30
CA SER A 26 14.64 -13.75 -10.21
C SER A 26 15.98 -14.42 -10.51
N GLY A 27 16.12 -15.12 -11.64
CA GLY A 27 17.30 -15.93 -11.94
C GLY A 27 17.54 -17.05 -10.92
N VAL A 28 16.51 -17.56 -10.25
CA VAL A 28 16.63 -18.63 -9.24
C VAL A 28 16.01 -19.93 -9.75
N ASN A 29 16.42 -21.06 -9.18
CA ASN A 29 15.84 -22.36 -9.53
C ASN A 29 14.40 -22.48 -8.99
N ALA A 30 13.43 -22.76 -9.88
CA ALA A 30 12.02 -22.88 -9.54
C ALA A 30 11.73 -23.99 -8.50
N GLY A 31 12.48 -25.08 -8.52
CA GLY A 31 12.38 -26.15 -7.53
C GLY A 31 12.78 -25.70 -6.12
N LEU A 32 13.69 -24.73 -6.01
CA LEU A 32 14.08 -24.15 -4.73
C LEU A 32 12.96 -23.28 -4.13
N ILE A 33 12.25 -22.52 -4.98
CA ILE A 33 11.12 -21.69 -4.55
C ILE A 33 9.98 -22.57 -4.04
N PHE A 34 9.60 -23.61 -4.79
CA PHE A 34 8.56 -24.55 -4.37
C PHE A 34 8.85 -25.17 -3.00
N ARG A 35 10.13 -25.49 -2.73
CA ARG A 35 10.55 -26.10 -1.47
C ARG A 35 10.55 -25.13 -0.29
N HIS A 36 10.89 -23.85 -0.52
CA HIS A 36 11.05 -22.85 0.55
C HIS A 36 9.76 -22.09 0.86
N VAL A 37 8.95 -21.81 -0.17
CA VAL A 37 7.78 -20.95 -0.03
C VAL A 37 6.48 -21.77 -0.05
N GLY A 38 6.49 -22.97 -0.63
CA GLY A 38 5.33 -23.85 -0.65
C GLY A 38 4.33 -23.45 -1.73
N ASN A 39 3.16 -22.94 -1.34
CA ASN A 39 2.05 -22.64 -2.24
C ASN A 39 1.97 -21.15 -2.63
N LYS A 40 1.02 -20.82 -3.51
CA LYS A 40 0.78 -19.46 -3.98
C LYS A 40 0.48 -18.49 -2.83
N ASP A 41 -0.38 -18.86 -1.89
CA ASP A 41 -0.76 -18.00 -0.75
C ASP A 41 0.45 -17.64 0.10
N ALA A 42 1.32 -18.61 0.38
CA ALA A 42 2.54 -18.38 1.14
C ALA A 42 3.52 -17.44 0.42
N VAL A 43 3.55 -17.45 -0.92
CA VAL A 43 4.31 -16.46 -1.70
C VAL A 43 3.70 -15.07 -1.56
N VAL A 44 2.37 -14.97 -1.63
CA VAL A 44 1.66 -13.69 -1.43
C VAL A 44 1.97 -13.12 -0.05
N VAL A 45 1.86 -13.93 1.01
CA VAL A 45 2.23 -13.54 2.38
C VAL A 45 3.69 -13.05 2.43
N ALA A 46 4.63 -13.83 1.90
CA ALA A 46 6.05 -13.48 1.95
C ALA A 46 6.36 -12.18 1.19
N VAL A 47 5.65 -11.91 0.11
CA VAL A 47 5.77 -10.66 -0.67
C VAL A 47 5.18 -9.48 0.11
N LEU A 48 3.99 -9.62 0.69
CA LEU A 48 3.37 -8.57 1.49
C LEU A 48 4.24 -8.21 2.71
N ASP A 49 4.73 -9.20 3.44
CA ASP A 49 5.65 -9.02 4.57
C ASP A 49 6.96 -8.35 4.13
N HIS A 50 7.46 -8.66 2.93
CA HIS A 50 8.65 -8.02 2.37
C HIS A 50 8.41 -6.54 2.10
N LEU A 51 7.27 -6.20 1.50
CA LEU A 51 6.90 -4.82 1.17
C LEU A 51 6.68 -3.97 2.43
N GLU A 52 6.05 -4.53 3.47
CA GLU A 52 5.92 -3.86 4.77
C GLU A 52 7.29 -3.51 5.36
N ARG A 53 8.24 -4.47 5.35
CA ARG A 53 9.60 -4.23 5.84
C ARG A 53 10.36 -3.20 5.01
N GLU A 54 10.25 -3.24 3.69
CA GLU A 54 10.88 -2.25 2.81
C GLU A 54 10.36 -0.84 3.09
N LEU A 55 9.04 -0.68 3.26
CA LEU A 55 8.42 0.61 3.56
C LEU A 55 8.83 1.12 4.96
N THR A 56 8.81 0.24 5.96
CA THR A 56 9.21 0.57 7.34
C THR A 56 10.67 1.01 7.38
N THR A 57 11.56 0.24 6.76
CA THR A 57 13.00 0.56 6.69
C THR A 57 13.23 1.92 6.01
N ALA A 58 12.51 2.21 4.93
CA ALA A 58 12.65 3.48 4.21
C ALA A 58 12.25 4.68 5.07
N ARG A 59 11.21 4.54 5.90
CA ARG A 59 10.76 5.59 6.84
C ARG A 59 11.76 5.77 8.00
N GLU A 60 12.16 4.67 8.63
CA GLU A 60 13.08 4.69 9.79
C GLU A 60 14.47 5.20 9.41
N SER A 61 14.94 4.90 8.19
CA SER A 61 16.24 5.34 7.70
C SER A 61 16.23 6.79 7.18
N GLY A 62 15.11 7.51 7.28
CA GLY A 62 15.00 8.89 6.83
C GLY A 62 15.20 9.06 5.32
N MET A 63 14.80 8.08 4.51
CA MET A 63 14.87 8.21 3.04
C MET A 63 13.96 9.35 2.56
N SER A 64 14.24 9.87 1.36
CA SER A 64 13.44 10.97 0.79
C SER A 64 11.95 10.61 0.66
N ARG A 65 11.10 11.63 0.69
CA ARG A 65 9.64 11.48 0.58
C ARG A 65 9.26 10.71 -0.68
N ASP A 66 9.85 11.04 -1.82
CA ASP A 66 9.56 10.40 -3.12
C ASP A 66 9.87 8.89 -3.10
N VAL A 67 10.94 8.51 -2.39
CA VAL A 67 11.37 7.12 -2.27
C VAL A 67 10.43 6.32 -1.35
N VAL A 68 9.93 6.94 -0.29
CA VAL A 68 8.89 6.35 0.57
C VAL A 68 7.57 6.22 -0.19
N GLU A 69 7.20 7.25 -0.95
CA GLU A 69 5.98 7.30 -1.76
C GLU A 69 5.97 6.22 -2.85
N ALA A 70 7.07 6.06 -3.60
CA ALA A 70 7.20 5.01 -4.61
C ALA A 70 7.10 3.59 -4.02
N ARG A 71 7.66 3.36 -2.82
CA ARG A 71 7.54 2.06 -2.12
C ARG A 71 6.12 1.80 -1.64
N ALA A 72 5.45 2.83 -1.10
CA ALA A 72 4.06 2.74 -0.70
C ALA A 72 3.15 2.44 -1.91
N GLU A 73 3.34 3.15 -3.02
CA GLU A 73 2.59 2.92 -4.27
C GLU A 73 2.73 1.48 -4.76
N ARG A 74 3.97 0.96 -4.81
CA ARG A 74 4.22 -0.43 -5.21
C ARG A 74 3.51 -1.41 -4.28
N SER A 75 3.62 -1.19 -2.96
CA SER A 75 2.96 -2.04 -1.98
C SER A 75 1.43 -2.04 -2.19
N TRP A 76 0.85 -0.88 -2.46
CA TRP A 76 -0.61 -0.75 -2.60
C TRP A 76 -1.11 -1.39 -3.88
N LYS A 77 -0.37 -1.28 -4.99
CA LYS A 77 -0.69 -2.00 -6.24
C LYS A 77 -0.75 -3.51 -6.03
N VAL A 78 0.19 -4.06 -5.24
CA VAL A 78 0.19 -5.49 -4.91
C VAL A 78 -1.01 -5.87 -4.05
N ILE A 79 -1.31 -5.11 -2.99
CA ILE A 79 -2.47 -5.35 -2.13
C ILE A 79 -3.77 -5.28 -2.92
N ALA A 80 -3.96 -4.22 -3.72
CA ALA A 80 -5.17 -4.01 -4.50
C ALA A 80 -5.40 -5.18 -5.48
N ARG A 81 -4.37 -5.61 -6.21
CA ARG A 81 -4.49 -6.74 -7.13
C ARG A 81 -4.70 -8.07 -6.41
N ALA A 82 -4.06 -8.29 -5.26
CA ALA A 82 -4.31 -9.48 -4.45
C ALA A 82 -5.78 -9.54 -3.98
N LEU A 83 -6.35 -8.41 -3.53
CA LEU A 83 -7.76 -8.31 -3.17
C LEU A 83 -8.68 -8.59 -4.37
N LEU A 84 -8.39 -8.01 -5.54
CA LEU A 84 -9.15 -8.23 -6.77
C LEU A 84 -9.07 -9.68 -7.27
N ASP A 85 -7.94 -10.34 -7.04
CA ASP A 85 -7.74 -11.77 -7.32
C ASP A 85 -8.41 -12.68 -6.28
N GLY A 86 -9.05 -12.12 -5.24
CA GLY A 86 -9.80 -12.87 -4.22
C GLY A 86 -8.95 -13.37 -3.04
N PHE A 87 -7.71 -12.90 -2.89
CA PHE A 87 -6.89 -13.23 -1.73
C PHE A 87 -7.39 -12.47 -0.49
N ASP A 88 -7.49 -13.17 0.64
CA ASP A 88 -7.82 -12.55 1.93
C ASP A 88 -6.57 -11.89 2.54
N VAL A 89 -6.22 -10.70 2.04
CA VAL A 89 -5.05 -9.94 2.51
C VAL A 89 -5.13 -9.66 4.01
N GLY A 90 -6.34 -9.43 4.55
CA GLY A 90 -6.54 -9.16 5.97
C GLY A 90 -6.18 -10.34 6.87
N ARG A 91 -6.41 -11.58 6.41
CA ARG A 91 -5.93 -12.79 7.08
C ARG A 91 -4.46 -13.12 6.80
N LEU A 92 -4.00 -12.84 5.59
CA LEU A 92 -2.66 -13.22 5.13
C LEU A 92 -1.57 -12.31 5.71
N GLN A 93 -1.85 -11.02 5.88
CA GLN A 93 -0.91 -10.06 6.43
C GLN A 93 -1.06 -9.98 7.95
N ARG A 94 -0.08 -10.54 8.68
CA ARG A 94 -0.13 -10.63 10.14
C ARG A 94 0.19 -9.33 10.87
N ARG A 95 0.74 -8.33 10.17
CA ARG A 95 1.04 -7.01 10.73
C ARG A 95 0.82 -5.91 9.69
N PHE A 96 0.09 -4.90 10.12
CA PHE A 96 -0.06 -3.63 9.42
C PHE A 96 0.60 -2.56 10.28
N SER A 97 1.90 -2.73 10.60
CA SER A 97 2.59 -1.88 11.58
C SER A 97 2.56 -0.40 11.17
N ASN A 98 2.50 -0.14 9.86
CA ASN A 98 2.31 1.18 9.28
C ASN A 98 0.90 1.77 9.56
N VAL A 99 -0.15 0.96 9.51
CA VAL A 99 -1.53 1.38 9.81
C VAL A 99 -1.70 1.57 11.31
N GLU A 100 -1.12 0.69 12.13
CA GLU A 100 -1.11 0.83 13.59
C GLU A 100 -0.47 2.15 14.03
N GLN A 101 0.65 2.55 13.40
CA GLN A 101 1.26 3.86 13.65
C GLN A 101 0.33 5.03 13.28
N LEU A 102 -0.42 4.93 12.18
CA LEU A 102 -1.38 5.97 11.78
C LEU A 102 -2.56 6.05 12.76
N VAL A 103 -3.05 4.90 13.22
CA VAL A 103 -4.09 4.84 14.26
C VAL A 103 -3.59 5.47 15.56
N GLU A 104 -2.33 5.21 15.95
CA GLU A 104 -1.75 5.80 17.16
C GLU A 104 -1.64 7.33 17.06
N VAL A 105 -1.23 7.83 15.89
CA VAL A 105 -1.24 9.28 15.61
C VAL A 105 -2.66 9.83 15.68
N ALA A 106 -3.64 9.15 15.11
CA ALA A 106 -5.03 9.58 15.17
C ALA A 106 -5.59 9.56 16.61
N ARG A 107 -5.25 8.56 17.43
CA ARG A 107 -5.62 8.50 18.86
C ARG A 107 -5.12 9.70 19.64
N ALA A 108 -3.95 10.25 19.31
CA ALA A 108 -3.46 11.45 19.98
C ALA A 108 -4.35 12.69 19.73
N HIS A 109 -5.14 12.67 18.65
CA HIS A 109 -6.02 13.78 18.24
C HIS A 109 -7.51 13.51 18.54
N HIS A 110 -7.90 12.25 18.77
CA HIS A 110 -9.28 11.84 19.04
C HIS A 110 -9.44 11.30 20.47
N GLY A 111 -10.58 11.59 21.12
CA GLY A 111 -10.86 11.11 22.48
C GLY A 111 -11.30 9.64 22.59
N ASP A 112 -11.51 8.94 21.46
CA ASP A 112 -12.07 7.58 21.39
C ASP A 112 -11.32 6.71 20.36
N ASP A 113 -11.08 5.44 20.70
CA ASP A 113 -10.35 4.46 19.87
C ASP A 113 -11.11 4.13 18.58
N TYR A 114 -12.43 3.92 18.69
CA TYR A 114 -13.23 3.57 17.52
C TYR A 114 -13.19 4.68 16.47
N THR A 115 -13.35 5.94 16.90
CA THR A 115 -13.25 7.12 16.04
C THR A 115 -11.87 7.23 15.38
N ALA A 116 -10.78 7.07 16.14
CA ALA A 116 -9.42 7.11 15.59
C ALA A 116 -9.19 6.05 14.49
N ARG A 117 -9.71 4.84 14.69
CA ARG A 117 -9.63 3.75 13.71
C ARG A 117 -10.44 4.04 12.46
N VAL A 118 -11.68 4.53 12.61
CA VAL A 118 -12.56 4.87 11.48
C VAL A 118 -11.95 6.00 10.65
N SER A 119 -11.52 7.10 11.28
CA SER A 119 -10.88 8.22 10.58
C SER A 119 -9.59 7.78 9.86
N THR A 120 -8.81 6.89 10.47
CA THR A 120 -7.63 6.31 9.79
C THR A 120 -8.04 5.48 8.58
N ALA A 121 -9.09 4.67 8.69
CA ALA A 121 -9.60 3.84 7.59
C ALA A 121 -10.15 4.69 6.44
N ASP A 122 -10.92 5.74 6.75
CA ASP A 122 -11.48 6.67 5.75
C ASP A 122 -10.38 7.40 4.99
N ALA A 123 -9.37 7.90 5.72
CA ALA A 123 -8.21 8.55 5.11
C ALA A 123 -7.42 7.59 4.22
N LEU A 124 -7.18 6.36 4.68
CA LEU A 124 -6.53 5.34 3.87
C LEU A 124 -7.38 5.00 2.64
N ALA A 125 -8.70 4.90 2.75
CA ALA A 125 -9.59 4.64 1.63
C ALA A 125 -9.53 5.75 0.57
N LEU A 126 -9.54 7.02 0.99
CA LEU A 126 -9.36 8.16 0.10
C LEU A 126 -7.98 8.16 -0.57
N GLN A 127 -6.92 7.88 0.19
CA GLN A 127 -5.56 7.80 -0.34
C GLN A 127 -5.41 6.68 -1.36
N LEU A 128 -6.01 5.52 -1.08
CA LEU A 128 -6.02 4.36 -1.96
C LEU A 128 -6.84 4.63 -3.23
N GLY A 129 -7.99 5.29 -3.08
CA GLY A 129 -8.81 5.73 -4.20
C GLY A 129 -8.02 6.63 -5.15
N TRP A 130 -7.29 7.61 -4.62
CA TRP A 130 -6.45 8.47 -5.45
C TRP A 130 -5.27 7.73 -6.10
N HIS A 131 -4.65 6.77 -5.42
CA HIS A 131 -3.58 5.95 -6.04
C HIS A 131 -4.10 5.08 -7.19
N LEU A 132 -5.31 4.54 -7.06
CA LEU A 132 -5.89 3.64 -8.06
C LEU A 132 -6.49 4.40 -9.25
N PHE A 133 -7.24 5.46 -8.97
CA PHE A 133 -8.00 6.20 -9.96
C PHE A 133 -7.32 7.50 -10.39
N GLY A 134 -6.25 7.95 -9.73
CA GLY A 134 -5.60 9.24 -9.95
C GLY A 134 -5.28 9.55 -11.41
N PRO A 135 -4.60 8.67 -12.17
CA PRO A 135 -4.35 8.91 -13.59
C PRO A 135 -5.63 9.09 -14.42
N PHE A 136 -6.65 8.27 -14.16
CA PHE A 136 -7.95 8.40 -14.80
C PHE A 136 -8.67 9.69 -14.40
N LEU A 137 -8.67 10.02 -13.09
CA LEU A 137 -9.35 11.19 -12.56
C LEU A 137 -8.72 12.47 -13.09
N ARG A 138 -7.38 12.55 -13.16
CA ARG A 138 -6.69 13.71 -13.74
C ARG A 138 -7.07 13.93 -15.20
N ALA A 139 -7.09 12.87 -16.01
CA ALA A 139 -7.58 12.92 -17.38
C ALA A 139 -9.05 13.35 -17.46
N ALA A 140 -9.91 12.73 -16.65
CA ALA A 140 -11.34 12.97 -16.64
C ALA A 140 -11.72 14.39 -16.17
N THR A 141 -10.89 15.01 -15.31
CA THR A 141 -11.11 16.37 -14.81
C THR A 141 -10.30 17.44 -15.53
N GLY A 142 -9.50 17.09 -16.54
CA GLY A 142 -8.66 18.03 -17.29
C GLY A 142 -7.45 18.56 -16.51
N LEU A 143 -6.95 17.81 -15.52
CA LEU A 143 -5.74 18.15 -14.75
C LEU A 143 -4.44 17.74 -15.47
N ASP A 144 -4.52 16.96 -16.56
CA ASP A 144 -3.35 16.50 -17.32
C ASP A 144 -2.65 17.64 -18.10
N ASP A 145 -3.37 18.73 -18.39
CA ASP A 145 -2.85 19.90 -19.12
C ASP A 145 -2.36 21.04 -18.20
N ALA A 146 -2.52 20.90 -16.88
CA ALA A 146 -2.04 21.89 -15.92
C ALA A 146 -0.53 21.70 -15.68
N GLU A 147 0.25 22.80 -15.58
CA GLU A 147 1.61 22.75 -15.05
C GLU A 147 1.62 21.94 -13.75
N PRO A 148 2.65 21.12 -13.47
CA PRO A 148 2.75 20.35 -12.24
C PRO A 148 2.94 21.32 -11.07
N HIS A 149 1.85 21.96 -10.66
CA HIS A 149 1.74 22.48 -9.32
C HIS A 149 1.87 21.28 -8.42
N PRO A 150 2.75 21.32 -7.40
CA PRO A 150 2.73 20.32 -6.36
C PRO A 150 1.31 20.37 -5.82
N VAL A 151 0.48 19.39 -6.19
CA VAL A 151 -0.77 19.13 -5.51
C VAL A 151 -0.26 18.92 -4.09
N PRO A 152 -0.56 19.84 -3.14
CA PRO A 152 -0.27 19.57 -1.75
C PRO A 152 -0.82 18.19 -1.49
N ASN A 153 -0.15 17.36 -0.70
CA ASN A 153 -0.64 16.02 -0.41
C ASN A 153 -2.05 16.16 0.19
N ALA A 154 -3.08 16.27 -0.64
CA ALA A 154 -4.37 16.84 -0.25
C ALA A 154 -5.09 15.84 0.63
N VAL A 155 -4.68 14.57 0.53
CA VAL A 155 -5.05 13.50 1.43
C VAL A 155 -4.28 13.58 2.76
N GLY A 156 -3.00 13.95 2.76
CA GLY A 156 -2.24 14.24 3.99
C GLY A 156 -2.63 15.55 4.68
N GLU A 157 -3.05 16.56 3.93
CA GLU A 157 -3.61 17.81 4.42
C GLU A 157 -5.07 17.65 4.81
N ALA A 158 -5.87 16.84 4.11
CA ALA A 158 -7.20 16.43 4.56
C ALA A 158 -7.10 15.58 5.82
N PHE A 159 -6.09 14.70 5.93
CA PHE A 159 -5.76 14.01 7.18
C PHE A 159 -5.44 15.01 8.29
N ALA A 160 -4.56 15.99 8.04
CA ALA A 160 -4.23 17.04 9.02
C ALA A 160 -5.42 17.98 9.34
N ALA A 161 -6.32 18.22 8.38
CA ALA A 161 -7.48 19.10 8.52
C ALA A 161 -8.67 18.41 9.19
N GLU A 162 -8.91 17.12 8.92
CA GLU A 162 -9.88 16.29 9.66
C GLU A 162 -9.40 16.02 11.09
N LEU A 163 -8.09 15.86 11.31
CA LEU A 163 -7.47 15.82 12.65
C LEU A 163 -7.54 17.18 13.38
N GLY A 164 -7.86 18.27 12.68
CA GLY A 164 -7.84 19.65 13.19
C GLY A 164 -9.20 20.30 13.44
N ASP A 165 -10.33 19.70 13.02
CA ASP A 165 -11.65 20.33 13.11
C ASP A 165 -12.62 19.63 14.11
N PRO A 166 -12.58 20.00 15.40
CA PRO A 166 -13.52 19.49 16.41
C PRO A 166 -14.96 20.02 16.25
N ARG A 167 -15.32 20.74 15.18
CA ARG A 167 -16.62 21.42 15.06
C ARG A 167 -17.62 20.79 14.09
N ARG A 168 -17.33 19.64 13.50
CA ARG A 168 -18.27 18.94 12.58
C ARG A 168 -19.17 17.87 13.23
N LEU A 169 -19.12 17.71 14.55
CA LEU A 169 -20.02 16.81 15.31
C LEU A 169 -21.02 17.62 16.16
N ARG A 170 -21.93 18.34 15.49
CA ARG A 170 -23.19 18.82 16.08
C ARG A 170 -24.36 18.36 15.25
#